data_AF-A0A847BIP7-F1
#
_entry.id   AF-A0A847BIP7-F1
#
_cell.length_a   1.000
_cell.length_b   1.000
_cell.length_c   1.000
_cell.angle_alpha   90.00
_cell.angle_beta   90.00
_cell.angle_gamma   90.00
#
_symmetry.space_group_name_H-M   'P 1'
#
loop_
_entity.id
_entity.type
_entity.pdbx_description
1 polymer ?
#
loop_
_entity_poly.entity_id
_entity_poly.type
_entity_poly.pdbx_seq_one_letter_code
_entity_poly.pdbx_strand_id
1 'polypeptide(L)' 'MGQDAMCRSKIEPMLPKTQYKFNMFFPVAEGKKSHVLGETVLKWGMGRMIPGFGEDAVYMVWRWNDCCMKF' A
#
# COMPACT_ATOMS: atom_id res chain seq x y z
N MET A 1 -5.88 4.93 -12.53
CA MET A 1 -6.23 3.50 -12.57
C MET A 1 -7.52 3.36 -13.37
N GLY A 2 -7.73 2.22 -14.03
CA GLY A 2 -8.88 1.99 -14.90
C GLY A 2 -8.58 2.31 -16.36
N GLN A 3 -9.55 1.95 -17.23
CA GLN A 3 -9.38 1.95 -18.68
C GLN A 3 -8.94 3.31 -19.25
N ASP A 4 -9.48 4.42 -18.73
CA ASP A 4 -9.14 5.79 -19.13
C ASP A 4 -7.65 6.14 -18.94
N ALA A 5 -7.00 5.55 -17.93
CA ALA A 5 -5.65 5.88 -17.52
C ALA A 5 -4.61 4.85 -18.00
N MET A 6 -4.98 3.90 -18.87
CA MET A 6 -4.09 2.81 -19.31
C MET A 6 -3.04 3.27 -20.32
N CYS A 7 -3.43 4.06 -21.32
CA CYS A 7 -2.54 4.46 -22.41
C CYS A 7 -2.11 5.94 -22.31
N ARG A 8 -2.65 6.69 -21.34
CA ARG A 8 -2.32 8.11 -21.08
C ARG A 8 -2.35 8.41 -19.58
N SER A 9 -1.47 9.29 -19.14
CA SER A 9 -1.52 9.84 -17.79
C SER A 9 -2.75 10.73 -17.62
N LYS A 10 -3.55 10.48 -16.59
CA LYS A 10 -4.69 11.32 -16.19
C LYS A 10 -4.38 11.96 -14.85
N ILE A 11 -4.65 13.26 -14.71
CA ILE A 11 -4.55 13.96 -13.42
C ILE A 11 -5.76 13.55 -12.60
N GLU A 12 -5.50 12.99 -11.43
CA GLU A 12 -6.53 12.70 -10.43
C GLU A 12 -6.29 13.63 -9.23
N PRO A 13 -7.23 14.51 -8.86
CA PRO A 13 -7.04 15.46 -7.76
C PRO A 13 -7.04 14.78 -6.39
N MET A 14 -7.61 13.59 -6.28
CA MET A 14 -7.64 12.81 -5.05
C MET A 14 -6.80 11.54 -5.20
N LEU A 15 -6.22 11.07 -4.10
CA LEU A 15 -5.47 9.82 -4.10
C LEU A 15 -6.44 8.62 -4.24
N PRO A 16 -6.35 7.81 -5.31
CA PRO A 16 -7.19 6.62 -5.45
C PRO A 16 -6.74 5.53 -4.46
N LYS A 17 -7.39 5.44 -3.30
CA LYS A 17 -7.01 4.51 -2.23
C LYS A 17 -6.96 3.05 -2.68
N THR A 18 -7.86 2.65 -3.58
CA THR A 18 -7.94 1.29 -4.13
C THR A 18 -6.74 0.91 -4.99
N GLN A 19 -5.94 1.89 -5.44
CA GLN A 19 -4.72 1.64 -6.20
C GLN A 19 -3.57 1.13 -5.32
N TYR A 20 -3.64 1.31 -4.00
CA TYR A 20 -2.53 1.06 -3.10
C TYR A 20 -2.85 -0.02 -2.06
N LYS A 21 -1.87 -0.86 -1.79
CA LYS A 21 -1.88 -1.87 -0.74
C LYS A 21 -0.56 -1.82 0.01
N PHE A 22 -0.60 -2.03 1.32
CA PHE A 22 0.57 -1.89 2.18
C PHE A 22 0.84 -3.18 2.95
N ASN A 23 2.12 -3.52 3.10
CA ASN A 23 2.58 -4.54 4.03
C ASN A 23 3.64 -3.89 4.93
N MET A 24 3.52 -4.08 6.24
CA MET A 24 4.62 -3.74 7.14
C MET A 24 5.78 -4.71 6.93
N PHE A 25 7.01 -4.21 6.78
CA PHE A 25 8.22 -5.03 6.65
C PHE A 25 9.01 -5.09 7.97
N PHE A 26 9.11 -3.97 8.68
CA PHE A 26 9.85 -3.84 9.94
C PHE A 26 9.03 -3.01 10.96
N PRO A 27 9.13 -3.28 12.28
CA PRO A 27 9.94 -4.31 12.94
C PRO A 27 9.42 -5.75 12.85
N VAL A 28 8.11 -5.97 12.71
CA VAL A 28 7.54 -7.30 12.50
C VAL A 28 6.80 -7.34 11.17
N ALA A 29 7.24 -8.20 10.26
CA ALA A 29 6.69 -8.28 8.92
C ALA A 29 5.22 -8.75 8.88
N GLU A 30 4.40 -8.07 8.10
CA GLU A 30 3.07 -8.49 7.68
C GLU A 30 3.19 -9.43 6.47
N GLY A 31 3.58 -10.69 6.72
CA GLY A 31 3.87 -11.64 5.63
C GLY A 31 2.67 -12.41 5.06
N LYS A 32 1.60 -12.58 5.83
CA LYS A 32 0.43 -13.42 5.44
C LYS A 32 -0.73 -12.61 4.86
N LYS A 33 -0.77 -11.31 5.12
CA LYS A 33 -1.86 -10.40 4.76
C LYS A 33 -1.26 -9.06 4.35
N SER A 34 -2.14 -8.19 3.90
CA SER A 34 -1.84 -6.80 3.62
C SER A 34 -3.03 -5.97 4.07
N HIS A 35 -2.80 -4.69 4.28
CA HIS A 35 -3.85 -3.75 4.63
C HIS A 35 -4.04 -2.68 3.55
N VAL A 36 -5.21 -2.03 3.58
CA VAL A 36 -5.54 -0.94 2.65
C VAL A 36 -5.08 0.41 3.20
N LEU A 37 -4.93 1.39 2.33
CA LEU A 37 -4.59 2.75 2.73
C LEU A 37 -5.65 3.35 3.68
N GLY A 38 -5.23 3.74 4.88
CA GLY A 38 -6.09 4.34 5.89
C GLY A 38 -6.85 3.32 6.75
N GLU A 39 -6.51 2.04 6.69
CA GLU A 39 -7.03 1.05 7.63
C GLU A 39 -6.49 1.29 9.04
N THR A 40 -7.36 1.14 10.05
CA THR A 40 -6.96 1.31 11.45
C THR A 40 -5.82 0.37 11.84
N VAL A 41 -4.81 0.92 12.51
CA VAL A 41 -3.66 0.19 13.07
C VAL A 41 -4.09 -0.90 14.05
N LEU A 42 -5.29 -0.83 14.61
CA LEU A 42 -5.84 -1.88 15.48
C LEU A 42 -6.00 -3.22 14.76
N LYS A 43 -6.21 -3.22 13.43
CA LYS A 43 -6.42 -4.43 12.64
C LYS A 43 -5.12 -5.09 12.18
N TRP A 44 -4.12 -4.28 11.81
CA TRP A 44 -2.91 -4.78 11.17
C TRP A 44 -1.61 -4.42 11.91
N GLY A 45 -1.58 -3.42 12.79
CA GLY A 45 -0.34 -2.85 13.33
C GLY A 45 -0.09 -3.05 14.84
N MET A 46 -1.13 -3.13 15.67
CA MET A 46 -1.00 -3.06 17.14
C MET A 46 -0.05 -4.11 17.76
N GLY A 47 0.02 -5.32 17.20
CA GLY A 47 0.93 -6.38 17.67
C GLY A 47 2.29 -6.42 16.98
N ARG A 48 2.60 -5.42 16.15
CA ARG A 48 3.80 -5.38 15.29
C ARG A 48 4.74 -4.24 15.62
N MET A 49 4.46 -3.44 16.66
CA MET A 49 5.36 -2.42 17.19
C MET A 49 6.06 -2.95 18.44
N ILE A 50 7.37 -2.78 18.53
CA ILE A 50 8.18 -3.24 19.66
C ILE A 50 8.63 -2.01 20.45
N PRO A 51 8.32 -1.88 21.75
CA PRO A 51 8.73 -0.73 22.54
C PRO A 51 10.26 -0.73 22.75
N GLY A 52 10.90 0.41 22.54
CA GLY A 52 12.34 0.61 22.76
C GLY A 52 13.25 0.26 21.57
N PHE A 53 12.78 -0.52 20.58
CA PHE A 53 13.52 -0.81 19.36
C PHE A 53 12.56 -0.94 18.17
N GLY A 54 12.89 -0.34 17.04
CA GLY A 54 12.08 -0.48 15.82
C GLY A 54 10.86 0.44 15.74
N GLU A 55 10.99 1.67 16.22
CA GLU A 55 9.99 2.73 16.01
C GLU A 55 9.97 3.25 14.57
N ASP A 56 10.98 2.89 13.77
CA ASP A 56 11.09 3.20 12.35
C ASP A 56 10.31 2.18 11.50
N ALA A 57 9.00 2.32 11.41
CA ALA A 57 8.19 1.39 10.63
C ALA A 57 8.52 1.47 9.13
N VAL A 58 8.96 0.36 8.54
CA VAL A 58 9.22 0.25 7.10
C VAL A 58 8.04 -0.46 6.45
N TYR A 59 7.50 0.11 5.37
CA TYR A 59 6.38 -0.46 4.62
C TYR A 59 6.78 -0.78 3.18
N MET A 60 6.31 -1.93 2.69
CA MET A 60 6.26 -2.22 1.26
C MET A 60 4.95 -1.68 0.69
N VAL A 61 5.07 -0.77 -0.27
CA VAL A 61 3.93 -0.16 -0.96
C VAL A 61 3.73 -0.86 -2.30
N TRP A 62 2.59 -1.51 -2.45
CA TRP A 62 2.15 -2.13 -3.69
C TRP A 62 1.23 -1.15 -4.42
N ARG A 63 1.53 -0.90 -5.69
CA ARG A 63 0.73 -0.03 -6.55
C ARG A 63 0.18 -0.84 -7.72
N TRP A 64 -1.14 -0.84 -7.85
CA TRP A 64 -1.81 -1.40 -9.03
C TRP A 64 -1.70 -0.42 -10.21
N ASN A 65 -1.15 -0.88 -11.33
CA ASN A 65 -1.06 -0.09 -12.56
C ASN A 65 -1.65 -0.91 -13.71
N ASP A 66 -2.74 -0.42 -14.27
CA ASP A 66 -3.31 -0.99 -15.49
C ASP A 66 -2.46 -0.55 -16.69
N CYS A 67 -1.69 -1.48 -17.26
CA CYS A 67 -0.79 -1.21 -18.38
C CYS A 67 -1.48 -1.49 -19.72
N CYS A 68 -1.28 -0.56 -20.66
CA CYS A 68 -1.65 -0.73 -22.07
C CYS A 68 -0.52 -1.51 -22.77
N MET A 69 -0.68 -2.83 -22.95
CA MET A 69 0.27 -3.59 -23.78
C MET A 69 0.02 -3.26 -25.25
N LYS A 70 0.89 -2.45 -25.86
CA LYS A 70 0.97 -2.35 -27.32
C LYS A 70 1.81 -3.52 -27.82
N PHE A 71 1.24 -4.34 -28.70
CA PHE A 71 2.00 -5.30 -29.51
C PHE A 71 2.84 -4.55 -30.55
#